data_AF-A0A1Y2M0B9-F1
#
_entry.id   AF-A0A1Y2M0B9-F1
#
_cell.length_a   1.000
_cell.length_b   1.000
_cell.length_c   1.000
_cell.angle_alpha   90.00
_cell.angle_beta   90.00
_cell.angle_gamma   90.00
#
_symmetry.space_group_name_H-M   'P 1'
#
loop_
_entity.id
_entity.type
_entity.pdbx_description
1 polymer ?
#
loop_
_entity_poly.entity_id
_entity_poly.type
_entity_poly.pdbx_seq_one_letter_code
_entity_poly.pdbx_strand_id
1 'polypeptide(L)'
;MQLPRPTRPIIPIGAERHHPRNRGIEAVAHTQLSQLSTADMSGIPPSPRFYSQPLRYLKWASHNKPAYFYSIVVGCIGPVMVFTVPPIRRYLGEEPIPKIPLTYPVPKGERPRPSGFDDE
;
A
#
# COMPACT_ATOMS: atom_id res chain seq x y z
N MET A 1 1.08 -35.08 -88.79
CA MET A 1 1.07 -36.38 -88.09
C MET A 1 0.44 -36.14 -86.72
N GLN A 2 -0.87 -36.36 -86.61
CA GLN A 2 -1.71 -35.92 -85.49
C GLN A 2 -1.81 -37.05 -84.46
N LEU A 3 -1.25 -36.88 -83.26
CA LEU A 3 -1.37 -37.87 -82.18
C LEU A 3 -2.79 -37.82 -81.58
N PRO A 4 -3.42 -38.95 -81.24
CA PRO A 4 -4.74 -38.97 -80.60
C PRO A 4 -4.65 -38.42 -79.17
N ARG A 5 -5.65 -37.61 -78.79
CA ARG A 5 -5.72 -36.91 -77.50
C ARG A 5 -5.90 -37.90 -76.33
N PRO A 6 -5.27 -37.67 -75.17
CA PRO A 6 -5.57 -38.43 -73.97
C PRO A 6 -6.93 -38.01 -73.38
N THR A 7 -7.84 -38.97 -73.23
CA THR A 7 -9.11 -38.83 -72.52
C THR A 7 -8.85 -38.44 -71.07
N ARG A 8 -9.22 -37.23 -70.68
CA ARG A 8 -9.18 -36.80 -69.26
C ARG A 8 -10.43 -37.29 -68.54
N PRO A 9 -10.32 -37.97 -67.38
CA PRO A 9 -11.48 -38.32 -66.58
C PRO A 9 -12.17 -37.05 -66.05
N ILE A 10 -13.50 -37.05 -66.10
CA ILE A 10 -14.37 -36.00 -65.57
C ILE A 10 -14.20 -35.99 -64.04
N ILE A 11 -13.56 -34.95 -63.51
CA ILE A 11 -13.47 -34.71 -62.07
C ILE A 11 -14.84 -34.19 -61.61
N PRO A 12 -15.47 -34.77 -60.57
CA PRO A 12 -16.71 -34.22 -60.04
C PRO A 12 -16.47 -32.81 -59.50
N ILE A 13 -17.17 -31.84 -60.07
CA ILE A 13 -17.31 -30.47 -59.56
C ILE A 13 -18.05 -30.58 -58.23
N GLY A 14 -17.34 -30.50 -57.11
CA GLY A 14 -17.98 -30.58 -55.80
C GLY A 14 -17.07 -30.95 -54.62
N ALA A 15 -15.76 -30.70 -54.71
CA ALA A 15 -14.87 -30.84 -53.56
C ALA A 15 -14.26 -29.47 -53.23
N GLU A 16 -15.11 -28.56 -52.78
CA GLU A 16 -14.67 -27.39 -52.03
C GLU A 16 -14.02 -27.91 -50.75
N ARG A 17 -12.71 -28.17 -50.81
CA ARG A 17 -11.88 -28.40 -49.63
C ARG A 17 -11.76 -27.08 -48.88
N HIS A 18 -12.84 -26.70 -48.20
CA HIS A 18 -12.70 -25.93 -46.98
C HIS A 18 -11.74 -26.70 -46.10
N HIS A 19 -10.56 -26.14 -45.93
CA HIS A 19 -9.55 -26.63 -45.01
C HIS A 19 -9.76 -25.88 -43.68
N PRO A 20 -10.53 -26.42 -42.71
CA PRO A 20 -10.65 -25.81 -41.40
C PRO A 20 -9.44 -26.20 -40.55
N ARG A 21 -8.21 -25.92 -41.00
CA ARG A 21 -7.01 -26.32 -40.23
C ARG A 21 -6.42 -25.20 -39.37
N ASN A 22 -6.81 -23.93 -39.55
CA ASN A 22 -6.10 -22.85 -38.86
C ASN A 22 -6.91 -21.71 -38.22
N ARG A 23 -8.26 -21.71 -38.26
CA ARG A 23 -9.03 -20.62 -37.62
C ARG A 23 -8.91 -20.58 -36.09
N GLY A 24 -8.67 -21.72 -35.45
CA GLY A 24 -8.50 -21.79 -33.99
C GLY A 24 -7.17 -21.20 -33.51
N ILE A 25 -6.11 -21.30 -34.32
CA ILE A 25 -4.76 -20.85 -33.92
C ILE A 25 -4.66 -19.32 -33.99
N GLU A 26 -5.29 -18.70 -34.99
CA GLU A 26 -5.33 -17.24 -35.12
C GLU A 26 -6.20 -16.59 -34.02
N ALA A 27 -7.36 -17.16 -33.71
CA ALA A 27 -8.21 -16.65 -32.62
C ALA A 27 -7.52 -16.71 -31.24
N VAL A 28 -6.69 -17.73 -31.01
CA VAL A 28 -5.87 -17.84 -29.79
C VAL A 28 -4.71 -16.84 -29.81
N ALA A 29 -4.08 -16.59 -30.97
CA ALA A 29 -3.01 -15.59 -31.09
C ALA A 29 -3.51 -14.16 -30.85
N HIS A 30 -4.66 -13.78 -31.42
CA HIS A 30 -5.26 -12.46 -31.20
C HIS A 30 -5.77 -12.27 -29.75
N THR A 31 -6.18 -13.36 -29.09
CA THR A 31 -6.57 -13.34 -27.68
C THR A 31 -5.38 -13.30 -26.73
N GLN A 32 -4.23 -13.88 -27.10
CA GLN A 32 -3.01 -13.85 -26.27
C GLN A 32 -2.27 -12.52 -26.37
N LEU A 33 -2.30 -11.85 -27.53
CA LEU A 33 -1.66 -10.53 -27.71
C LEU A 33 -2.37 -9.40 -26.96
N SER A 34 -3.67 -9.54 -26.65
CA SER A 34 -4.39 -8.56 -25.82
C SER A 34 -4.10 -8.71 -24.32
N GLN A 35 -3.65 -9.88 -23.86
CA GLN A 35 -3.34 -10.17 -22.45
C GLN A 35 -1.94 -9.69 -22.04
N LEU A 36 -1.03 -9.52 -22.99
CA LEU A 36 0.34 -9.04 -22.73
C LEU A 36 0.47 -7.50 -22.70
N SER A 37 -0.57 -6.76 -23.12
CA SER A 37 -0.53 -5.29 -23.21
C SER A 37 -0.89 -4.57 -21.91
N THR A 38 -1.50 -5.24 -20.93
CA THR A 38 -1.94 -4.60 -19.67
C THR A 38 -0.97 -4.83 -18.51
N ALA A 39 0.02 -5.72 -18.67
CA ALA A 39 0.90 -6.13 -17.57
C ALA A 39 2.10 -5.21 -17.30
N ASP A 40 2.54 -4.38 -18.24
CA ASP A 40 3.70 -3.49 -18.01
C ASP A 40 3.71 -2.34 -19.03
N MET A 41 3.24 -1.16 -18.63
CA MET A 41 3.37 0.09 -19.42
C MET A 41 4.07 1.22 -18.64
N SER A 42 4.55 0.93 -17.43
CA SER A 42 5.45 1.81 -16.69
C SER A 42 6.66 0.97 -16.33
N GLY A 43 7.90 1.38 -16.63
CA GLY A 43 9.12 0.65 -16.26
C GLY A 43 9.38 0.56 -14.73
N ILE A 44 8.31 0.53 -13.94
CA ILE A 44 8.25 0.44 -12.50
C ILE A 44 7.86 -1.01 -12.20
N PRO A 45 8.69 -1.77 -11.45
CA PRO A 45 8.37 -3.15 -11.12
C PRO A 45 7.01 -3.22 -10.39
N PRO A 46 6.18 -4.24 -10.68
CA PRO A 46 4.84 -4.35 -10.10
C PRO A 46 4.92 -4.30 -8.57
N SER A 47 4.03 -3.51 -7.95
CA SER A 47 4.03 -3.32 -6.50
C SER A 47 3.72 -4.66 -5.81
N PRO A 48 4.60 -5.15 -4.90
CA PRO A 48 4.35 -6.40 -4.18
C PRO A 48 3.09 -6.26 -3.31
N ARG A 49 2.34 -7.34 -3.12
CA ARG A 49 1.13 -7.32 -2.27
C ARG A 49 1.49 -7.12 -0.80
N PHE A 50 0.85 -6.16 -0.15
CA PHE A 50 1.07 -5.81 1.25
C PHE A 50 0.88 -7.02 2.20
N TYR A 51 -0.24 -7.72 2.09
CA TYR A 51 -0.62 -8.81 3.00
C TYR A 51 0.12 -10.14 2.76
N SER A 52 0.79 -10.28 1.61
CA SER A 52 1.52 -11.52 1.28
C SER A 52 3.02 -11.39 1.55
N GLN A 53 3.58 -10.18 1.39
CA GLN A 53 5.03 -9.94 1.52
C GLN A 53 5.32 -8.56 2.15
N PRO A 54 5.01 -8.36 3.44
CA PRO A 54 5.07 -7.05 4.08
C PRO A 54 6.48 -6.44 4.09
N LEU A 55 7.52 -7.23 4.38
CA LEU A 55 8.92 -6.77 4.38
C LEU A 55 9.39 -6.33 2.98
N ARG A 56 8.96 -7.05 1.94
CA ARG A 56 9.28 -6.70 0.55
C ARG A 56 8.54 -5.44 0.12
N TYR A 57 7.30 -5.26 0.57
CA TYR A 57 6.52 -4.04 0.32
C TYR A 57 7.14 -2.82 0.99
N LEU A 58 7.58 -2.91 2.24
CA LEU A 58 8.26 -1.82 2.94
C LEU A 58 9.53 -1.37 2.20
N LYS A 59 10.36 -2.32 1.74
CA LYS A 59 11.55 -2.03 0.93
C LYS A 59 11.21 -1.38 -0.42
N TRP A 60 10.16 -1.85 -1.10
CA TRP A 60 9.72 -1.27 -2.37
C TRP A 60 9.14 0.14 -2.17
N ALA A 61 8.34 0.34 -1.11
CA ALA A 61 7.69 1.60 -0.79
C ALA A 61 8.71 2.70 -0.44
N SER A 62 9.79 2.36 0.28
CA SER A 62 10.84 3.32 0.62
C SER A 62 11.61 3.84 -0.61
N HIS A 63 11.79 3.02 -1.66
CA HIS A 63 12.53 3.41 -2.87
C HIS A 63 11.63 4.04 -3.95
N ASN A 64 10.41 3.53 -4.15
CA ASN A 64 9.53 4.00 -5.24
C ASN A 64 8.63 5.18 -4.82
N LYS A 65 8.33 5.30 -3.53
CA LYS A 65 7.41 6.29 -2.97
C LYS A 65 7.95 6.88 -1.66
N PRO A 66 9.15 7.51 -1.68
CA PRO A 66 9.83 7.94 -0.46
C PRO A 66 9.02 8.94 0.36
N ALA A 67 8.34 9.90 -0.29
CA ALA A 67 7.56 10.93 0.40
C ALA A 67 6.46 10.31 1.29
N TYR A 68 5.67 9.38 0.76
CA TYR A 68 4.59 8.73 1.52
C TYR A 68 5.14 7.83 2.62
N PHE A 69 6.18 7.05 2.32
CA PHE A 69 6.77 6.11 3.28
C PHE A 69 7.34 6.85 4.50
N TYR A 70 8.19 7.85 4.29
CA TYR A 70 8.82 8.57 5.39
C TYR A 70 7.86 9.48 6.15
N SER A 71 6.82 10.02 5.49
CA SER A 71 5.77 10.79 6.20
C SER A 71 5.05 9.95 7.25
N ILE A 72 4.71 8.70 6.93
CA ILE A 72 4.08 7.79 7.87
C ILE A 72 5.06 7.42 8.99
N VAL A 73 6.31 7.08 8.65
CA VAL A 73 7.33 6.73 9.65
C VAL A 73 7.57 7.87 10.64
N VAL A 74 7.78 9.09 10.15
CA VAL A 74 7.98 10.28 11.00
C VAL A 74 6.72 10.61 11.79
N GLY A 75 5.54 10.48 11.19
CA GLY A 75 4.26 10.65 11.88
C GLY A 75 4.06 9.64 13.02
N CYS A 76 4.48 8.39 12.83
CA CYS A 76 4.39 7.34 13.84
C CYS A 76 5.46 7.46 14.94
N ILE A 77 6.63 8.01 14.64
CA ILE A 77 7.71 8.19 15.62
C ILE A 77 7.25 9.07 16.79
N GLY A 78 6.46 10.12 16.55
CA GLY A 78 5.95 11.00 17.61
C GLY A 78 5.14 10.26 18.69
N PRO A 79 4.02 9.61 18.34
CA PRO A 79 3.24 8.82 19.29
C PRO A 79 4.06 7.72 19.98
N VAL A 80 4.93 7.01 19.23
CA VAL A 80 5.80 5.97 19.81
C VAL A 80 6.72 6.55 20.88
N MET A 81 7.30 7.74 20.67
CA MET A 81 8.11 8.40 21.69
C MET A 81 7.28 8.82 22.90
N VAL A 82 6.05 9.32 22.72
CA VAL A 82 5.18 9.69 23.85
C VAL A 82 4.83 8.47 24.70
N PHE A 83 4.71 7.27 24.12
CA PHE A 83 4.47 6.05 24.89
C PHE A 83 5.73 5.45 25.52
N THR A 84 6.88 5.54 24.85
CA THR A 84 8.12 4.88 25.30
C THR A 84 8.97 5.76 26.22
N VAL A 85 9.03 7.07 25.98
CA VAL A 85 9.93 7.98 26.70
C VAL A 85 9.51 8.24 28.16
N PRO A 86 8.24 8.54 28.49
CA PRO A 86 7.83 8.79 29.88
C PRO A 86 8.09 7.63 30.85
N PRO A 87 7.80 6.35 30.53
CA PRO A 87 8.13 5.26 31.45
C PRO A 87 9.65 5.13 31.62
N ILE A 88 10.44 5.21 30.54
CA ILE A 88 11.91 5.16 30.62
C ILE A 88 12.45 6.27 31.52
N ARG A 89 11.95 7.49 31.39
CA ARG A 89 12.35 8.64 32.23
C ARG A 89 12.01 8.41 33.71
N ARG A 90 10.84 7.83 34.01
CA ARG A 90 10.46 7.48 35.39
C ARG A 90 11.34 6.37 35.97
N TYR A 91 11.73 5.38 35.17
CA TYR A 91 12.66 4.33 35.60
C TYR A 91 14.07 4.88 35.91
N LEU A 92 14.49 5.95 35.24
CA LEU A 92 15.76 6.64 35.50
C LEU A 92 15.71 7.58 36.72
N GLY A 93 14.58 7.62 37.45
CA GLY A 93 14.44 8.41 38.68
C GLY A 93 13.95 9.83 38.47
N GLU A 94 13.48 10.19 37.27
CA GLU A 94 12.83 11.49 37.08
C GLU A 94 11.44 11.50 37.73
N GLU A 95 11.30 12.26 38.82
CA GLU A 95 10.01 12.49 39.45
C GLU A 95 9.15 13.50 38.65
N PRO A 96 7.81 13.32 38.61
CA PRO A 96 6.92 14.30 38.03
C PRO A 96 7.04 15.65 38.74
N ILE A 97 7.17 16.73 37.96
CA ILE A 97 7.17 18.09 38.50
C ILE A 97 5.82 18.34 39.21
N PRO A 98 5.82 18.88 40.45
CA PRO A 98 4.59 19.17 41.17
C PRO A 98 3.78 20.23 40.44
N LYS A 99 2.45 20.12 40.53
CA LYS A 99 1.54 21.06 39.87
C LYS A 99 1.63 22.44 40.53
N ILE A 100 1.93 23.45 39.72
CA ILE A 100 1.95 24.86 40.16
C ILE A 100 0.51 25.25 40.56
N PRO A 101 0.31 25.89 41.73
CA PRO A 101 -1.01 26.36 42.12
C PRO A 101 -1.45 27.50 41.18
N LEU A 102 -2.61 27.34 40.55
CA LEU A 102 -3.21 28.36 39.67
C LEU A 102 -4.07 29.38 40.44
N THR A 103 -4.27 29.14 41.73
CA THR A 103 -5.10 29.96 42.60
C THR A 103 -4.45 30.04 43.97
N TYR A 104 -4.80 31.09 44.71
CA TYR A 104 -4.33 31.24 46.08
C TYR A 104 -4.63 29.95 46.87
N PRO A 105 -3.63 29.34 47.53
CA PRO A 105 -3.83 28.10 48.25
C PRO A 105 -4.65 28.38 49.50
N VAL A 106 -5.98 28.22 49.38
CA VAL A 106 -6.90 28.34 50.53
C VAL A 106 -6.69 27.11 51.41
N PRO A 107 -6.25 27.28 52.68
CA PRO A 107 -6.14 26.16 53.61
C PRO A 107 -7.49 25.47 53.78
N LYS A 108 -7.49 24.14 53.77
CA LYS A 108 -8.69 23.36 54.09
C LYS A 108 -8.82 23.31 55.61
N GLY A 109 -9.87 23.92 56.16
CA GLY A 109 -10.13 23.89 57.59
C GLY A 109 -11.10 24.97 58.04
N GLU A 110 -11.53 24.85 59.30
CA GLU A 110 -12.31 25.90 59.97
C GLU A 110 -11.47 27.16 60.11
N ARG A 111 -12.09 28.32 59.95
CA ARG A 111 -11.39 29.61 60.06
C ARG A 111 -11.10 29.89 61.53
N PRO A 112 -9.82 29.96 61.97
CA PRO A 112 -9.50 30.46 63.30
C PRO A 112 -9.91 31.94 63.37
N ARG A 113 -10.58 32.34 64.46
CA ARG A 113 -10.93 33.76 64.69
C ARG A 113 -9.64 34.54 64.97
N PRO A 114 -9.23 35.49 64.11
CA PRO A 114 -8.08 36.32 64.40
C PRO A 114 -8.43 37.33 65.51
N SER A 115 -7.45 37.67 66.36
CA SER A 115 -7.56 38.70 67.41
C SER A 115 -6.35 39.64 67.30
N GLY A 116 -6.52 40.93 67.63
CA GLY A 116 -5.40 41.89 67.71
C GLY A 116 -5.24 42.85 66.51
N PHE A 117 -6.25 42.91 65.64
CA PHE A 117 -6.38 43.94 64.59
C PHE A 117 -7.74 44.65 64.68
N ASP A 118 -8.29 44.73 65.89
CA ASP A 118 -9.54 45.46 66.14
C ASP A 118 -9.20 46.96 66.16
N ASP A 119 -9.96 47.78 65.42
CA ASP A 119 -9.78 49.24 65.38
C ASP A 119 -10.33 49.85 66.68
N GLU A 120 -9.47 50.41 67.53
CA GLU A 120 -9.90 51.23 68.69
C GLU A 120 -10.49 52.58 68.26
#